data_AF-A0A8S3K0G1-F1
#
_entry.id   AF-A0A8S3K0G1-F1
#
_cell.length_a   1.000
_cell.length_b   1.000
_cell.length_c   1.000
_cell.angle_alpha   90.00
_cell.angle_beta   90.00
_cell.angle_gamma   90.00
#
_symmetry.space_group_name_H-M   'P 1'
#
loop_
_entity.id
_entity.type
_entity.pdbx_description
1 polymer ?
#
loop_
_entity_poly.entity_id
_entity_poly.type
_entity_poly.pdbx_seq_one_letter_code
_entity_poly.pdbx_strand_id
1 'polypeptide(L)'
;MTWNNEWHKVVWSDEKKFNLDGPDGFSYYWHDLRKEEEICSTRPLGGGSVMIWASFGWGGKSSVCLVDGRMNAKGYREVLKKHLIDIGSCMGGSDWIFQQDNAPIHRAK
;
A
#
# COMPACT_ATOMS: atom_id res chain seq x y z
N MET A 1 -14.98 -23.09 -11.81
CA MET A 1 -13.52 -23.24 -11.72
C MET A 1 -13.09 -22.43 -10.50
N THR A 2 -12.69 -23.10 -9.42
CA THR A 2 -12.28 -22.44 -8.17
C THR A 2 -10.75 -22.43 -8.13
N TRP A 3 -10.17 -21.23 -8.03
CA TRP A 3 -8.74 -21.09 -7.79
C TRP A 3 -8.43 -21.46 -6.34
N ASN A 4 -7.55 -22.45 -6.17
CA ASN A 4 -7.09 -22.94 -4.87
C ASN A 4 -5.59 -22.64 -4.72
N ASN A 5 -4.76 -23.36 -5.50
CA ASN A 5 -3.31 -23.24 -5.42
C ASN A 5 -2.75 -22.16 -6.36
N GLU A 6 -3.56 -21.68 -7.30
CA GLU A 6 -3.21 -20.62 -8.25
C GLU A 6 -2.90 -19.31 -7.52
N TRP A 7 -3.60 -19.05 -6.40
CA TRP A 7 -3.35 -17.89 -5.55
C TRP A 7 -1.94 -17.87 -4.96
N HIS A 8 -1.30 -19.04 -4.79
CA HIS A 8 0.07 -19.09 -4.27
C HIS A 8 1.09 -18.48 -5.23
N LYS A 9 0.73 -18.33 -6.52
CA LYS A 9 1.59 -17.70 -7.51
C LYS A 9 1.42 -16.19 -7.58
N VAL A 10 0.36 -15.64 -6.99
CA VAL A 10 0.04 -14.22 -7.13
C VAL A 10 0.82 -13.41 -6.11
N VAL A 11 1.54 -12.40 -6.61
CA VAL A 11 2.17 -11.36 -5.80
C VAL A 11 1.32 -10.11 -5.91
N TRP A 12 0.71 -9.74 -4.80
CA TRP A 12 -0.14 -8.57 -4.64
C TRP A 12 0.72 -7.36 -4.30
N SER A 13 0.35 -6.18 -4.80
CA SER A 13 0.99 -4.92 -4.44
C SER A 13 -0.02 -3.78 -4.41
N ASP A 14 0.27 -2.77 -3.60
CA ASP A 14 -0.53 -1.54 -3.57
C ASP A 14 0.28 -0.37 -2.99
N GLU A 15 -0.20 0.84 -3.27
CA GLU A 15 0.24 2.06 -2.63
C GLU A 15 -0.76 2.51 -1.57
N LYS A 16 -0.26 2.83 -0.37
CA LYS A 16 -1.11 3.39 0.69
C LYS A 16 -0.55 4.71 1.18
N LYS A 17 -1.40 5.73 1.19
CA LYS A 17 -1.14 7.01 1.87
C LYS A 17 -1.70 6.96 3.29
N PHE A 18 -0.86 7.37 4.23
CA PHE A 18 -1.19 7.60 5.64
C PHE A 18 -1.09 9.09 5.95
N ASN A 19 -2.15 9.70 6.46
CA ASN A 19 -2.14 11.09 6.90
C ASN A 19 -1.66 11.18 8.36
N LEU A 20 -0.88 12.22 8.71
CA LEU A 20 -0.41 12.37 10.09
C LEU A 20 -1.44 13.06 10.99
N ASP A 21 -2.35 13.84 10.40
CA ASP A 21 -3.25 14.77 11.11
C ASP A 21 -4.67 14.25 11.31
N GLY A 22 -4.85 12.94 11.42
CA GLY A 22 -6.13 12.37 11.81
C GLY A 22 -6.35 10.99 11.24
N PRO A 23 -7.33 10.26 11.77
CA PRO A 23 -7.49 8.87 11.42
C PRO A 23 -7.94 8.74 9.97
N ASP A 24 -7.22 7.94 9.19
CA ASP A 24 -7.55 7.56 7.81
C ASP A 24 -8.79 6.64 7.76
N GLY A 25 -9.94 7.14 8.23
CA GLY A 25 -11.20 6.41 8.34
C GLY A 25 -11.46 5.71 9.69
N PHE A 26 -10.54 5.82 10.66
CA PHE A 26 -10.69 5.32 12.03
C PHE A 26 -11.10 6.42 13.02
N SER A 27 -12.17 7.17 12.73
CA SER A 27 -12.65 8.27 13.59
C SER A 27 -13.49 7.80 14.78
N TYR A 28 -13.43 6.51 15.13
CA TYR A 28 -14.18 5.95 16.25
C TYR A 28 -13.33 6.00 17.52
N TYR A 29 -13.88 6.58 18.58
CA TYR A 29 -13.30 6.57 19.91
C TYR A 29 -14.37 6.22 20.94
N TRP A 30 -13.95 5.70 22.09
CA TRP A 30 -14.86 5.44 23.20
C TRP A 30 -15.07 6.75 23.97
N HIS A 31 -16.29 7.29 23.89
CA HIS A 31 -16.65 8.53 24.56
C HIS A 31 -17.31 8.27 25.92
N ASP A 32 -16.73 8.82 26.99
CA ASP A 32 -17.37 8.87 28.31
C ASP A 32 -18.38 10.02 28.32
N LEU A 33 -19.67 9.69 28.45
CA LEU A 33 -20.80 10.65 28.42
C LEU A 33 -20.75 11.75 29.49
N ARG A 34 -19.83 11.65 30.46
CA ARG A 34 -19.62 12.66 31.51
C ARG A 34 -18.61 13.74 31.11
N LYS A 35 -17.92 13.57 29.98
CA LYS A 35 -16.92 14.51 29.46
C LYS A 35 -17.45 15.20 28.20
N GLU A 36 -16.84 16.33 27.83
CA GLU A 36 -17.14 16.95 26.53
C GLU A 36 -16.67 16.05 25.37
N GLU A 37 -17.38 16.13 24.25
CA GLU A 37 -17.10 15.36 23.04
C GLU A 37 -15.75 15.79 22.44
N GLU A 38 -14.88 14.81 22.14
CA GLU A 38 -13.65 15.09 21.42
C GLU A 38 -13.97 15.31 19.94
N ILE A 39 -13.78 16.55 19.49
CA ILE A 39 -13.92 16.90 18.07
C ILE A 39 -12.59 16.61 17.38
N CYS A 40 -12.52 15.47 16.68
CA CYS A 40 -11.42 15.20 15.75
C CYS A 40 -11.55 16.12 14.53
N SER A 41 -10.87 17.27 14.55
CA SER A 41 -10.78 18.13 13.36
C SER A 41 -9.74 17.57 12.39
N THR A 42 -10.16 17.21 11.18
CA THR A 42 -9.23 17.00 10.07
C THR A 42 -8.77 18.35 9.54
N ARG A 43 -7.45 18.57 9.46
CA ARG A 43 -6.91 19.75 8.76
C ARG A 43 -6.99 19.47 7.26
N PRO A 44 -7.72 20.27 6.45
CA PRO A 44 -7.78 20.07 5.01
C PRO A 44 -6.41 20.27 4.33
N LEU A 45 -5.53 21.05 4.96
CA LEU A 45 -4.22 21.47 4.45
C LEU A 45 -3.21 21.54 5.61
N GLY A 46 -2.02 20.97 5.43
CA GLY A 46 -0.85 21.20 6.29
C GLY A 46 -0.37 20.03 7.14
N GLY A 47 -1.11 18.93 7.20
CA GLY A 47 -0.81 17.81 8.10
C GLY A 47 0.20 16.78 7.65
N GLY A 48 0.81 16.98 6.48
CA GLY A 48 1.73 15.99 5.90
C GLY A 48 1.09 14.62 5.65
N SER A 49 1.84 13.75 4.99
CA SER A 49 1.42 12.38 4.78
C SER A 49 2.62 11.53 4.38
N VAL A 50 2.57 10.26 4.71
CA VAL A 50 3.54 9.27 4.24
C VAL A 50 2.84 8.38 3.23
N MET A 51 3.42 8.28 2.03
CA MET A 51 3.02 7.29 1.04
C MET A 51 3.97 6.10 1.15
N ILE A 52 3.41 4.90 1.18
CA ILE A 52 4.18 3.66 1.14
C ILE A 52 3.78 2.83 -0.07
N TRP A 53 4.71 2.01 -0.51
CA TRP A 53 4.47 0.89 -1.40
C TRP A 53 4.90 -0.40 -0.71
N ALA A 54 4.12 -1.46 -0.88
CA ALA A 54 4.50 -2.80 -0.44
C ALA A 54 3.85 -3.86 -1.31
N SER A 55 4.49 -5.02 -1.38
CA SER A 55 3.96 -6.24 -1.96
C SER A 55 4.00 -7.43 -1.00
N PHE A 56 3.11 -8.39 -1.22
CA PHE A 56 3.09 -9.68 -0.52
C PHE A 56 2.52 -10.80 -1.40
N GLY A 57 2.83 -12.04 -1.05
CA GLY A 57 2.29 -13.24 -1.67
C GLY A 57 2.25 -14.38 -0.66
N TRP A 58 1.99 -15.60 -1.12
CA TRP A 58 1.93 -16.77 -0.24
C TRP A 58 3.24 -17.05 0.50
N GLY A 59 4.37 -16.89 -0.19
CA GLY A 59 5.70 -17.16 0.37
C GLY A 59 6.26 -16.06 1.28
N GLY A 60 5.58 -14.94 1.43
CA GLY A 60 6.01 -13.85 2.32
C GLY A 60 5.68 -12.46 1.79
N LYS A 61 6.50 -11.48 2.20
CA LYS A 61 6.28 -10.07 1.89
C LYS A 61 7.57 -9.32 1.60
N SER A 62 7.43 -8.21 0.89
CA SER A 62 8.49 -7.23 0.66
C SER A 62 8.83 -6.41 1.92
N SER A 63 9.93 -5.66 1.81
CA SER A 63 10.17 -4.49 2.66
C SER A 63 9.19 -3.37 2.30
N VAL A 64 8.69 -2.64 3.29
CA VAL A 64 7.91 -1.42 3.05
C VAL A 64 8.83 -0.35 2.44
N CYS A 65 8.43 0.19 1.29
CA CYS A 65 9.13 1.27 0.61
C CYS A 65 8.43 2.60 0.91
N LEU A 66 9.17 3.57 1.43
CA LEU A 66 8.68 4.95 1.57
C LEU A 66 8.76 5.63 0.21
N VAL A 67 7.66 6.26 -0.20
CA VAL A 67 7.57 7.00 -1.45
C VAL A 67 7.48 8.49 -1.15
N ASP A 68 8.44 9.26 -1.66
CA ASP A 68 8.46 10.70 -1.45
C ASP A 68 7.39 11.39 -2.30
N GLY A 69 6.41 11.97 -1.59
CA GLY A 69 5.33 12.73 -2.21
C GLY A 69 4.39 11.87 -3.06
N ARG A 70 4.01 12.39 -4.24
CA ARG A 70 3.11 11.68 -5.17
C ARG A 70 3.94 10.85 -6.13
N MET A 71 3.70 9.53 -6.15
CA MET A 71 4.39 8.64 -7.05
C MET A 71 4.09 8.96 -8.53
N ASN A 72 5.16 8.97 -9.34
CA ASN A 72 5.07 9.04 -10.79
C ASN A 72 5.55 7.73 -11.42
N ALA A 73 5.36 7.58 -12.73
CA ALA A 73 5.73 6.36 -13.46
C ALA A 73 7.21 5.97 -13.33
N LYS A 74 8.12 6.95 -13.30
CA LYS A 74 9.55 6.68 -13.14
C LYS A 74 9.83 6.12 -11.74
N GLY A 75 9.31 6.79 -10.70
CA GLY A 75 9.44 6.33 -9.32
C GLY A 75 8.88 4.92 -9.14
N TYR A 76 7.71 4.64 -9.73
CA TYR A 76 7.11 3.31 -9.69
C TYR A 76 8.02 2.23 -10.25
N ARG A 77 8.61 2.45 -11.44
CA ARG A 77 9.56 1.48 -12.04
C ARG A 77 10.79 1.23 -11.16
N GLU A 78 11.31 2.26 -10.50
CA GLU A 78 12.44 2.12 -9.59
C GLU A 78 12.06 1.33 -8.34
N VAL A 79 10.86 1.57 -7.78
CA VAL A 79 10.33 0.78 -6.66
C VAL A 79 10.21 -0.69 -7.05
N LEU A 80 9.62 -1.01 -8.20
CA LEU A 80 9.50 -2.40 -8.66
C LEU A 80 10.88 -3.06 -8.84
N LYS A 81 11.82 -2.39 -9.52
CA LYS A 81 13.17 -2.93 -9.71
C LYS A 81 13.87 -3.23 -8.40
N LYS A 82 13.79 -2.32 -7.44
CA LYS A 82 14.54 -2.40 -6.18
C LYS A 82 13.87 -3.32 -5.14
N HIS A 83 12.54 -3.36 -5.11
CA HIS A 83 11.79 -3.99 -4.02
C HIS A 83 10.92 -5.18 -4.43
N LEU A 84 10.71 -5.43 -5.73
CA LEU A 84 9.88 -6.54 -6.20
C LEU A 84 10.69 -7.60 -6.95
N ILE A 85 11.47 -7.21 -7.96
CA ILE A 85 12.05 -8.15 -8.93
C ILE A 85 12.89 -9.24 -8.26
N ASP A 86 13.73 -8.88 -7.29
CA ASP A 86 14.63 -9.82 -6.62
C ASP A 86 13.93 -10.79 -5.67
N ILE A 87 12.75 -10.42 -5.17
CA ILE A 87 12.03 -11.19 -4.13
C ILE A 87 10.71 -11.81 -4.62
N GLY A 88 10.27 -11.48 -5.84
CA GLY A 88 9.01 -11.95 -6.40
C GLY A 88 8.92 -13.47 -6.43
N SER A 89 10.02 -14.13 -6.78
CA SER A 89 10.09 -15.60 -6.81
C SER A 89 10.03 -16.23 -5.42
N CYS A 90 10.51 -15.55 -4.38
CA CYS A 90 10.33 -15.98 -2.99
C CYS A 90 8.86 -15.89 -2.55
N MET A 91 8.09 -14.93 -3.08
CA MET A 91 6.69 -14.73 -2.72
C MET A 91 5.71 -15.59 -3.53
N GLY A 92 5.99 -15.82 -4.82
CA GLY A 92 5.07 -16.48 -5.75
C GLY A 92 5.64 -17.66 -6.55
N GLY A 93 6.86 -18.12 -6.25
CA GLY A 93 7.55 -19.17 -7.01
C GLY A 93 8.16 -18.67 -8.34
N SER A 94 8.75 -19.57 -9.12
CA SER A 94 9.44 -19.20 -10.38
C SER A 94 8.53 -18.52 -11.41
N ASP A 95 7.27 -18.93 -11.47
CA ASP A 95 6.27 -18.47 -12.45
C ASP A 95 5.23 -17.54 -11.79
N TRP A 96 5.72 -16.64 -10.93
CA TRP A 96 4.87 -15.73 -10.17
C TRP A 96 4.13 -14.76 -11.11
N ILE A 97 2.91 -14.41 -10.70
CA ILE A 97 2.03 -13.48 -11.41
C ILE A 97 2.00 -12.18 -10.62
N PHE A 98 2.39 -11.09 -11.27
CA PHE A 98 2.30 -9.78 -10.65
C PHE A 98 0.88 -9.21 -10.72
N GLN A 99 0.33 -8.81 -9.59
CA GLN A 99 -0.93 -8.09 -9.49
C GLN A 99 -0.70 -6.67 -8.96
N GLN A 100 -1.32 -5.72 -9.65
CA GLN A 100 -1.40 -4.30 -9.33
C GLN A 100 -2.75 -3.77 -9.81
N ASP A 101 -3.16 -2.61 -9.32
CA ASP A 101 -4.36 -1.94 -9.79
C ASP A 101 -4.15 -1.29 -11.19
N ASN A 102 -5.19 -0.62 -11.70
CA ASN A 102 -5.15 0.03 -13.01
C ASN A 102 -4.79 1.53 -12.95
N ALA A 103 -4.05 1.98 -11.92
CA ALA A 103 -3.64 3.37 -11.81
C ALA A 103 -2.91 3.83 -13.08
N PRO A 104 -3.10 5.09 -13.54
CA PRO A 104 -2.48 5.57 -14.78
C PRO A 104 -0.96 5.42 -14.84
N ILE A 105 -0.28 5.50 -13.70
CA ILE A 105 1.17 5.36 -13.60
C ILE A 105 1.66 3.92 -13.88
N HIS A 106 0.82 2.91 -13.70
CA HIS A 106 1.13 1.49 -13.94
C HIS A 106 1.16 1.13 -15.42
N ARG A 107 0.56 1.97 -16.27
CA ARG A 107 0.51 1.79 -17.74
C ARG A 107 1.35 2.80 -18.50
N ALA A 108 2.12 3.62 -17.79
CA ALA A 108 2.97 4.62 -18.39
C ALA A 108 4.23 3.99 -19.03
N LYS A 109 4.73 4.63 -20.10
CA LYS A 109 5.88 4.15 -20.88
C LYS A 109 7.23 4.31 -20.16
#